data_AF-A0A369W9T7-F1
#
_entry.id   AF-A0A369W9T7-F1
#
_cell.length_a   1.000
_cell.length_b   1.000
_cell.length_c   1.000
_cell.angle_alpha   90.00
_cell.angle_beta   90.00
_cell.angle_gamma   90.00
#
_symmetry.space_group_name_H-M   'P 1'
#
loop_
_entity.id
_entity.type
_entity.pdbx_description
1 polymer ?
#
loop_
_entity_poly.entity_id
_entity_poly.type
_entity_poly.pdbx_seq_one_letter_code
_entity_poly.pdbx_strand_id
1 'polypeptide(L)'
;MTRSPKPGLQTAMQDLIVQIRTQVPFDTPTSTLCQGPCTGCSKKLMEFLDTEVSDWECRLNAGDIPSFGDIHALAKRSRKIHGVLKQNGIIDAVNL
;
A
#
# COMPACT_ATOMS: atom_id res chain seq x y z
N MET A 1 2.57 33.40 -6.15
CA MET A 1 2.07 32.02 -5.89
C MET A 1 3.12 31.03 -6.38
N THR A 2 4.02 30.57 -5.52
CA THR A 2 5.04 29.57 -5.85
C THR A 2 4.39 28.19 -5.87
N ARG A 3 4.26 27.60 -7.06
CA ARG A 3 3.78 26.23 -7.25
C ARG A 3 4.90 25.30 -6.77
N SER A 4 4.65 24.44 -5.77
CA SER A 4 5.61 23.40 -5.39
C SER A 4 5.94 22.57 -6.64
N PRO A 5 7.22 22.27 -6.91
CA PRO A 5 7.61 21.46 -8.06
C PRO A 5 6.92 20.10 -7.97
N LYS A 6 6.39 19.61 -9.10
CA LYS A 6 5.78 18.28 -9.15
C LYS A 6 6.88 17.27 -8.78
N PRO A 7 6.66 16.37 -7.82
CA PRO A 7 7.66 15.39 -7.43
C PRO A 7 8.03 14.53 -8.65
N GLY A 8 9.31 14.16 -8.74
CA GLY A 8 9.78 13.21 -9.74
C GLY A 8 9.09 11.84 -9.55
N LEU A 9 9.08 11.01 -10.59
CA LEU A 9 8.39 9.71 -10.55
C LEU A 9 8.89 8.81 -9.41
N GLN A 10 10.20 8.81 -9.15
CA GLN A 10 10.80 8.10 -8.01
C GLN A 10 10.27 8.63 -6.68
N THR A 11 10.26 9.95 -6.48
CA THR A 11 9.68 10.59 -5.28
C THR A 11 8.21 10.24 -5.12
N ALA A 12 7.42 10.29 -6.19
CA ALA A 12 6.00 9.96 -6.15
C ALA A 12 5.74 8.49 -5.76
N MET A 13 6.57 7.55 -6.22
CA MET A 13 6.50 6.15 -5.80
C MET A 13 6.95 5.98 -4.35
N GLN A 14 8.03 6.64 -3.93
CA GLN A 14 8.51 6.62 -2.54
C GLN A 14 7.44 7.14 -1.57
N ASP A 15 6.81 8.27 -1.91
CA ASP A 15 5.74 8.87 -1.11
C ASP A 15 4.53 7.93 -1.00
N LEU A 16 4.18 7.25 -2.09
CA LEU A 16 3.11 6.26 -2.11
C LEU A 16 3.45 5.05 -1.21
N ILE A 17 4.68 4.54 -1.28
CA ILE A 17 5.16 3.44 -0.44
C ILE A 17 5.07 3.83 1.04
N VAL A 18 5.55 5.02 1.40
CA VAL A 18 5.47 5.53 2.78
C VAL A 18 4.03 5.63 3.26
N GLN A 19 3.12 6.13 2.42
CA GLN A 19 1.68 6.18 2.76
C GLN A 19 1.11 4.77 2.99
N ILE A 20 1.43 3.80 2.13
CA ILE A 20 0.96 2.41 2.28
C ILE A 20 1.50 1.79 3.57
N ARG A 21 2.80 1.92 3.84
CA ARG A 21 3.45 1.41 5.07
C ARG A 21 2.86 2.03 6.34
N THR A 22 2.40 3.28 6.27
CA THR A 22 1.81 3.98 7.41
C THR A 22 0.36 3.57 7.66
N GLN A 23 -0.40 3.28 6.59
CA GLN A 23 -1.85 3.05 6.68
C GLN A 23 -2.25 1.57 6.72
N VAL A 24 -1.37 0.66 6.30
CA VAL A 24 -1.61 -0.78 6.32
C VAL A 24 -0.82 -1.43 7.45
N PRO A 25 -1.48 -2.14 8.39
CA PRO A 25 -0.81 -2.66 9.57
C PRO A 25 -0.19 -4.04 9.28
N PHE A 26 0.87 -4.06 8.47
CA PHE A 26 1.55 -5.28 8.02
C PHE A 26 2.02 -6.19 9.16
N ASP A 27 2.37 -5.61 10.32
CA ASP A 27 2.84 -6.34 11.50
C ASP A 27 1.70 -6.90 12.38
N THR A 28 0.44 -6.82 11.94
CA THR A 28 -0.70 -7.31 12.74
C THR A 28 -0.63 -8.84 12.92
N PRO A 29 -0.68 -9.36 14.15
CA PRO A 29 -0.68 -10.80 14.41
C PRO A 29 -1.84 -11.53 13.70
N THR A 30 -1.57 -12.75 13.22
CA THR A 30 -2.57 -13.54 12.47
C THR A 30 -3.84 -13.83 13.29
N SER A 31 -3.73 -13.98 14.60
CA SER A 31 -4.85 -14.19 15.51
C SER A 31 -5.86 -13.03 15.49
N THR A 32 -5.37 -11.81 15.30
CA THR A 32 -6.20 -10.59 15.23
C THR A 32 -6.93 -10.49 13.90
N LEU A 33 -6.35 -11.01 12.82
CA LEU A 33 -6.84 -10.88 11.44
C LEU A 33 -7.95 -11.87 11.06
N CYS A 34 -8.08 -12.97 11.80
CA CYS A 34 -8.95 -14.09 11.44
C CYS A 34 -10.06 -14.27 12.48
N GLN A 35 -11.07 -13.40 12.46
CA GLN A 35 -12.16 -13.37 13.47
C GLN A 35 -13.57 -13.73 12.93
N GLY A 36 -13.71 -14.22 11.70
CA GLY A 36 -15.03 -14.56 11.14
C GLY A 36 -15.00 -14.94 9.66
N PRO A 37 -16.16 -15.08 8.99
CA PRO A 37 -16.21 -15.37 7.56
C PRO A 37 -15.51 -14.23 6.79
N CYS A 38 -14.28 -14.49 6.36
CA CYS A 38 -13.45 -13.50 5.69
C CYS A 38 -13.97 -13.30 4.26
N THR A 39 -14.57 -12.15 3.95
CA THR A 39 -14.85 -11.76 2.57
C THR A 39 -13.52 -11.38 1.91
N GLY A 40 -12.78 -12.39 1.45
CA GLY A 40 -11.35 -12.28 1.13
C GLY A 40 -10.48 -12.35 2.39
N CYS A 41 -9.42 -13.15 2.36
CA CYS A 41 -8.50 -13.30 3.50
C CYS A 41 -7.59 -12.06 3.61
N SER A 42 -7.87 -11.19 4.58
CA SER A 42 -7.10 -9.96 4.84
C SER A 42 -5.61 -10.21 4.98
N LYS A 43 -5.23 -11.32 5.61
CA LYS A 43 -3.82 -11.72 5.75
C LYS A 43 -3.14 -11.89 4.39
N LYS A 44 -3.72 -12.70 3.50
CA LYS A 44 -3.15 -12.93 2.16
C LYS A 44 -3.07 -11.65 1.34
N LEU A 45 -4.05 -10.77 1.48
CA LEU A 45 -4.05 -9.49 0.78
C LEU A 45 -2.94 -8.56 1.30
N MET A 46 -2.71 -8.53 2.62
CA MET A 46 -1.60 -7.79 3.20
C MET A 46 -0.25 -8.38 2.80
N GLU A 47 -0.07 -9.70 2.86
CA GLU A 47 1.15 -10.38 2.42
C GLU A 47 1.47 -10.06 0.94
N PHE A 48 0.43 -10.06 0.09
CA PHE A 48 0.58 -9.68 -1.31
C PHE A 48 1.01 -8.20 -1.46
N LEU A 49 0.35 -7.29 -0.75
CA LEU A 49 0.70 -5.87 -0.81
C LEU A 49 2.11 -5.59 -0.25
N ASP A 50 2.49 -6.29 0.82
CA ASP A 50 3.82 -6.20 1.42
C ASP A 50 4.91 -6.61 0.44
N THR A 51 4.68 -7.71 -0.29
CA THR A 51 5.58 -8.17 -1.36
C THR A 51 5.72 -7.11 -2.45
N GLU A 52 4.62 -6.52 -2.90
CA GLU A 52 4.63 -5.49 -3.96
C GLU A 52 5.36 -4.22 -3.51
N VAL A 53 5.15 -3.79 -2.27
CA VAL A 53 5.83 -2.62 -1.71
C VAL A 53 7.34 -2.91 -1.58
N SER A 54 7.70 -4.07 -1.07
CA SER A 54 9.10 -4.48 -0.90
C SER A 54 9.83 -4.61 -2.24
N ASP A 55 9.17 -5.12 -3.28
CA ASP A 55 9.72 -5.15 -4.65
C ASP A 55 10.02 -3.74 -5.16
N TRP A 56 9.07 -2.81 -5.00
CA TRP A 56 9.29 -1.42 -5.41
C TRP A 56 10.38 -0.73 -4.61
N GLU A 57 10.47 -0.95 -3.30
CA GLU A 57 11.57 -0.43 -2.46
C GLU A 57 12.93 -0.93 -2.99
N CYS A 58 13.04 -2.22 -3.31
CA CYS A 58 14.25 -2.81 -3.89
C CYS A 58 14.61 -2.17 -5.23
N ARG A 59 13.63 -2.01 -6.13
CA ARG A 59 13.81 -1.41 -7.45
C ARG A 59 14.23 0.06 -7.38
N LEU A 60 13.59 0.85 -6.51
CA LEU A 60 13.96 2.24 -6.28
C LEU A 60 15.39 2.35 -5.73
N ASN A 61 15.78 1.47 -4.80
CA ASN A 61 17.15 1.41 -4.28
C ASN A 61 18.18 1.04 -5.36
N ALA A 62 17.78 0.25 -6.35
CA ALA A 62 18.61 -0.07 -7.52
C ALA A 62 18.66 1.05 -8.58
N GLY A 63 17.91 2.14 -8.38
CA GLY A 63 17.87 3.29 -9.28
C GLY A 63 16.81 3.20 -10.38
N ASP A 64 15.89 2.23 -10.32
CA ASP A 64 14.77 2.15 -11.27
C ASP A 64 13.92 3.42 -11.19
N ILE A 65 13.44 3.87 -12.35
CA ILE A 65 12.48 4.97 -12.45
C ILE A 65 11.11 4.36 -12.77
N PRO A 66 10.12 4.46 -11.86
CA PRO A 66 8.79 3.95 -12.11
C PRO A 66 8.09 4.75 -13.20
N SER A 67 7.15 4.13 -13.91
CA SER A 67 6.23 4.84 -14.80
C SER A 67 5.02 5.39 -14.04
N PHE A 68 4.26 6.28 -14.68
CA PHE A 68 2.93 6.67 -14.16
C PHE A 68 1.97 5.48 -14.04
N GLY A 69 2.10 4.49 -14.94
CA GLY A 69 1.29 3.28 -14.91
C GLY A 69 1.58 2.42 -13.67
N ASP A 70 2.85 2.32 -13.30
CA ASP A 70 3.30 1.61 -12.11
C ASP A 70 2.75 2.24 -10.83
N ILE A 71 2.91 3.56 -10.68
CA ILE A 71 2.39 4.32 -9.54
C ILE A 71 0.87 4.15 -9.46
N HIS A 72 0.17 4.28 -10.59
CA HIS A 72 -1.28 4.12 -10.63
C HIS A 72 -1.71 2.69 -10.25
N ALA A 73 -1.00 1.68 -10.75
CA ALA A 73 -1.28 0.27 -10.46
C ALA A 73 -1.11 -0.04 -8.97
N LEU A 74 0.01 0.36 -8.36
CA LEU A 74 0.26 0.15 -6.93
C LEU A 74 -0.78 0.89 -6.08
N ALA A 75 -1.09 2.15 -6.41
CA ALA A 75 -2.09 2.94 -5.68
C ALA A 75 -3.51 2.34 -5.80
N LYS A 76 -3.86 1.79 -6.96
CA LYS A 76 -5.17 1.13 -7.16
C LYS A 76 -5.25 -0.17 -6.36
N ARG A 77 -4.17 -0.96 -6.34
CA ARG A 77 -4.09 -2.21 -5.56
C ARG A 77 -4.17 -1.91 -4.06
N SER A 78 -3.39 -0.96 -3.56
CA SER A 78 -3.36 -0.58 -2.14
C SER A 78 -4.73 -0.09 -1.66
N ARG A 79 -5.41 0.80 -2.41
CA ARG A 79 -6.77 1.26 -2.06
C ARG A 79 -7.79 0.12 -2.01
N LYS A 80 -7.71 -0.83 -2.95
CA LYS A 80 -8.62 -1.98 -2.95
C LYS A 80 -8.42 -2.85 -1.70
N ILE A 81 -7.16 -3.11 -1.34
CA ILE A 81 -6.81 -3.92 -0.17
C ILE A 81 -7.21 -3.19 1.12
N HIS A 82 -6.88 -1.91 1.24
CA HIS A 82 -7.32 -1.07 2.34
C HIS A 82 -8.85 -1.08 2.52
N GLY A 83 -9.61 -1.03 1.42
CA GLY A 83 -11.07 -1.18 1.47
C GLY A 83 -11.54 -2.50 2.08
N VAL A 84 -10.89 -3.62 1.74
CA VAL A 84 -11.19 -4.94 2.32
C VAL A 84 -10.80 -4.98 3.80
N LEU A 85 -9.65 -4.41 4.18
CA LEU A 85 -9.22 -4.33 5.58
C LEU A 85 -10.22 -3.54 6.43
N LYS A 86 -10.71 -2.42 5.91
CA LYS A 86 -11.76 -1.62 6.54
C LYS A 86 -13.07 -2.38 6.68
N GLN A 87 -13.51 -3.08 5.63
CA GLN A 87 -14.72 -3.93 5.66
C GLN A 87 -14.61 -5.07 6.66
N ASN A 88 -13.40 -5.62 6.82
CA ASN A 88 -13.12 -6.70 7.76
C ASN A 88 -12.79 -6.18 9.18
N GLY A 89 -12.91 -4.87 9.45
CA GLY A 89 -12.73 -4.29 10.77
C GLY A 89 -11.29 -4.29 11.30
N ILE A 90 -10.30 -4.41 10.41
CA ILE A 90 -8.87 -4.49 10.78
C ILE A 90 -8.27 -3.09 10.94
N ILE A 91 -8.76 -2.12 10.17
CA ILE A 91 -8.33 -0.73 10.21
C ILE A 91 -9.53 0.19 10.31
N ASP A 92 -9.31 1.33 10.96
CA ASP A 92 -10.29 2.40 11.06
C ASP A 92 -10.45 3.15 9.73
N ALA A 93 -11.47 4.02 9.67
CA ALA A 93 -11.78 4.84 8.50
C ALA A 93 -10.77 5.98 8.28
N VAL A 94 -9.49 5.66 8.07
CA VAL A 94 -8.49 6.62 7.54
C VAL A 94 -8.57 6.60 6.00
N ASN A 95 -8.44 7.75 5.34
CA ASN A 95 -8.53 7.83 3.87
C ASN A 95 -7.14 7.70 3.24
N LEU A 96 -7.05 6.84 2.21
CA LEU A 96 -5.84 6.49 1.43
C LEU A 96 -5.95 6.99 -0.02
#